data_AF-A0A5B8W6J5-F1
#
_entry.id   AF-A0A5B8W6J5-F1
#
_cell.length_a   1.000
_cell.length_b   1.000
_cell.length_c   1.000
_cell.angle_alpha   90.00
_cell.angle_beta   90.00
_cell.angle_gamma   90.00
#
_symmetry.space_group_name_H-M   'P 1'
#
loop_
_entity.id
_entity.type
_entity.pdbx_description
1 polymer ?
#
loop_
_entity_poly.entity_id
_entity_poly.type
_entity_poly.pdbx_seq_one_letter_code
_entity_poly.pdbx_strand_id
1 'polypeptide(L)'
;MKKALILAAVLFTIGLKNSFAQTVTNPDIESTDSPTSTITKIETDQQYTVVSFRHYAGSDNAWAVLNREIYIQTDVDNKHYGYVKSEGIAVAPETRNTLKKLNDKLEFKVYFKKIPANAKTIDIIERAGKRSDGINYFNFYNVDVTHSSPGDKGIKITNVELLPPPPVNGTEQPSSDGANGMANAMGAMGPMYASMAKSLLDAQFAYFKQPGKIAEIAKLNKEYFDALTKEGFTNDQALKIITANSIIPKSASINGQ
;
A
#
# COMPACT_ATOMS: atom_id res chain seq x y z
N MET A 1 -1.39 -7.57 58.75
CA MET A 1 -0.59 -8.08 57.61
C MET A 1 -1.43 -8.78 56.54
N LYS A 2 -2.35 -9.70 56.86
CA LYS A 2 -3.22 -10.38 55.86
C LYS A 2 -4.06 -9.44 54.96
N LYS A 3 -4.53 -8.29 55.48
CA LYS A 3 -5.33 -7.32 54.71
C LYS A 3 -4.52 -6.54 53.64
N ALA A 4 -3.24 -6.29 53.88
CA ALA A 4 -2.36 -5.62 52.91
C ALA A 4 -1.97 -6.55 51.75
N LEU A 5 -1.86 -7.85 52.03
CA LEU A 5 -1.55 -8.88 51.04
C LEU A 5 -2.72 -9.15 50.08
N ILE A 6 -3.96 -9.03 50.57
CA ILE A 6 -5.17 -9.11 49.73
C ILE A 6 -5.29 -7.87 48.81
N LEU A 7 -4.97 -6.68 49.30
CA LEU A 7 -5.03 -5.45 48.50
C LEU A 7 -3.97 -5.45 47.37
N ALA A 8 -2.78 -5.96 47.64
CA ALA A 8 -1.73 -6.12 46.63
C ALA A 8 -2.11 -7.17 45.55
N ALA A 9 -2.78 -8.26 45.93
CA ALA A 9 -3.26 -9.27 44.98
C ALA A 9 -4.41 -8.76 44.07
N VAL A 10 -5.26 -7.87 44.60
CA VAL A 10 -6.32 -7.21 43.80
C VAL A 10 -5.73 -6.17 42.84
N LEU A 11 -4.69 -5.41 43.24
CA LEU A 11 -4.02 -4.49 42.32
C LEU A 11 -3.21 -5.20 41.23
N PHE A 12 -2.59 -6.34 41.53
CA PHE A 12 -1.80 -7.10 40.55
C PHE A 12 -2.66 -7.80 39.48
N THR A 13 -3.90 -8.17 39.82
CA THR A 13 -4.85 -8.78 38.86
C THR A 13 -5.51 -7.75 37.93
N ILE A 14 -5.56 -6.46 38.31
CA ILE A 14 -6.05 -5.37 37.45
C ILE A 14 -4.99 -4.97 36.40
N GLY A 15 -3.70 -5.14 36.70
CA GLY A 15 -2.58 -4.75 35.81
C GLY A 15 -2.29 -5.69 34.64
N LEU A 16 -2.81 -6.92 34.62
CA LEU A 16 -2.53 -7.92 33.59
C LEU A 16 -3.52 -7.94 32.43
N LYS A 17 -4.49 -7.02 32.37
CA LYS A 17 -5.34 -6.82 31.18
C LYS A 17 -4.65 -5.98 30.09
N ASN A 18 -3.33 -6.12 29.93
CA ASN A 18 -2.68 -5.72 28.69
C ASN A 18 -3.07 -6.73 27.62
N SER A 19 -4.28 -6.53 27.12
CA SER A 19 -4.84 -7.31 26.04
C SER A 19 -3.88 -7.25 24.85
N PHE A 20 -3.56 -8.40 24.29
CA PHE A 20 -2.90 -8.47 22.99
C PHE A 20 -3.76 -7.73 21.98
N ALA A 21 -3.36 -6.50 21.66
CA ALA A 21 -3.96 -5.73 20.59
C ALA A 21 -3.32 -6.20 19.29
N GLN A 22 -4.12 -6.73 18.39
CA GLN A 22 -3.64 -7.02 17.04
C GLN A 22 -3.29 -5.68 16.40
N THR A 23 -2.04 -5.54 15.97
CA THR A 23 -1.54 -4.32 15.35
C THR A 23 -0.98 -4.67 13.98
N VAL A 24 -1.51 -4.01 12.96
CA VAL A 24 -1.01 -4.10 11.59
C VAL A 24 -0.56 -2.73 11.14
N THR A 25 0.71 -2.59 10.77
CA THR A 25 1.27 -1.34 10.26
C THR A 25 1.40 -1.42 8.75
N ASN A 26 0.99 -0.36 8.06
CA ASN A 26 0.94 -0.29 6.59
C ASN A 26 0.29 -1.55 6.00
N PRO A 27 -1.02 -1.77 6.25
CA PRO A 27 -1.72 -2.91 5.68
C PRO A 27 -1.70 -2.83 4.15
N ASP A 28 -1.71 -3.98 3.50
CA ASP A 28 -1.91 -4.05 2.05
C ASP A 28 -3.37 -3.74 1.72
N ILE A 29 -3.58 -2.96 0.66
CA ILE A 29 -4.89 -2.45 0.24
C ILE A 29 -5.05 -2.80 -1.25
N GLU A 30 -6.09 -3.55 -1.59
CA GLU A 30 -6.35 -3.93 -2.98
C GLU A 30 -6.81 -2.74 -3.82
N SER A 31 -7.75 -1.94 -3.28
CA SER A 31 -8.25 -0.75 -3.97
C SER A 31 -8.76 0.33 -3.01
N THR A 32 -8.81 1.57 -3.49
CA THR A 32 -9.32 2.72 -2.73
C THR A 32 -9.95 3.75 -3.66
N ASP A 33 -10.98 4.42 -3.17
CA ASP A 33 -11.57 5.58 -3.85
C ASP A 33 -10.80 6.88 -3.55
N SER A 34 -9.92 6.89 -2.54
CA SER A 34 -9.21 8.08 -2.07
C SER A 34 -7.70 8.00 -2.35
N PRO A 35 -7.24 8.33 -3.56
CA PRO A 35 -5.84 8.15 -3.97
C PRO A 35 -4.83 9.01 -3.20
N THR A 36 -5.28 10.07 -2.51
CA THR A 36 -4.41 10.93 -1.68
C THR A 36 -4.41 10.54 -0.21
N SER A 37 -5.06 9.42 0.16
CA SER A 37 -5.12 8.91 1.53
C SER A 37 -4.57 7.51 1.62
N THR A 38 -3.88 7.21 2.72
CA THR A 38 -3.38 5.87 3.02
C THR A 38 -3.72 5.48 4.45
N ILE A 39 -3.87 4.17 4.67
CA ILE A 39 -3.96 3.60 6.01
C ILE A 39 -2.53 3.31 6.48
N THR A 40 -2.15 3.91 7.59
CA THR A 40 -0.81 3.74 8.16
C THR A 40 -0.77 2.66 9.22
N LYS A 41 -1.90 2.41 9.90
CA LYS A 41 -1.99 1.42 10.97
C LYS A 41 -3.43 1.02 11.27
N ILE A 42 -3.64 -0.25 11.60
CA ILE A 42 -4.89 -0.80 12.15
C ILE A 42 -4.57 -1.46 13.49
N GLU A 43 -5.33 -1.12 14.52
CA GLU A 43 -5.20 -1.67 15.88
C GLU A 43 -6.55 -2.21 16.34
N THR A 44 -6.62 -3.48 16.76
CA THR A 44 -7.84 -4.05 17.34
C THR A 44 -7.58 -4.47 18.78
N ASP A 45 -8.27 -3.83 19.72
CA ASP A 45 -8.16 -4.09 21.16
C ASP A 45 -9.42 -4.81 21.71
N GLN A 46 -9.71 -4.68 23.01
CA GLN A 46 -10.92 -5.28 23.62
C GLN A 46 -12.21 -4.53 23.29
N GLN A 47 -12.13 -3.24 23.01
CA GLN A 47 -13.26 -2.32 22.89
C GLN A 47 -13.46 -1.83 21.45
N TYR A 48 -12.38 -1.58 20.72
CA TYR A 48 -12.40 -0.89 19.44
C TYR A 48 -11.50 -1.54 18.40
N THR A 49 -11.82 -1.24 17.14
CA THR A 49 -10.89 -1.30 16.03
C THR A 49 -10.56 0.13 15.64
N VAL A 50 -9.28 0.48 15.63
CA VAL A 50 -8.77 1.83 15.39
C VAL A 50 -8.01 1.82 14.08
N VAL A 51 -8.40 2.68 13.15
CA VAL A 51 -7.72 2.85 11.87
C VAL A 51 -7.07 4.23 11.84
N SER A 52 -5.75 4.24 11.60
CA SER A 52 -4.94 5.45 11.49
C SER A 52 -4.71 5.78 10.02
N PHE A 53 -5.04 7.01 9.64
CA PHE A 53 -4.97 7.49 8.27
C PHE A 53 -3.92 8.59 8.13
N ARG A 54 -3.37 8.69 6.92
CA ARG A 54 -2.60 9.84 6.45
C ARG A 54 -3.21 10.32 5.15
N HIS A 55 -3.60 11.58 5.10
CA HIS A 55 -4.18 12.22 3.93
C HIS A 55 -3.30 13.40 3.48
N TYR A 56 -3.16 13.55 2.16
CA TYR A 56 -2.43 14.66 1.55
C TYR A 56 -3.38 15.55 0.76
N ALA A 57 -3.17 16.86 0.87
CA ALA A 57 -3.87 17.85 0.09
C ALA A 57 -3.56 17.69 -1.40
N GLY A 58 -4.59 17.45 -2.23
CA GLY A 58 -4.46 17.39 -3.69
C GLY A 58 -4.31 18.75 -4.38
N SER A 59 -4.55 19.86 -3.66
CA SER A 59 -4.42 21.23 -4.13
C SER A 59 -4.28 22.21 -2.97
N ASP A 60 -3.91 23.46 -3.26
CA ASP A 60 -3.95 24.55 -2.28
C ASP A 60 -5.39 24.76 -1.79
N ASN A 61 -5.53 25.03 -0.48
CA ASN A 61 -6.81 25.19 0.22
C ASN A 61 -7.77 23.99 0.07
N ALA A 62 -7.26 22.79 -0.21
CA ALA A 62 -8.05 21.56 -0.15
C ALA A 62 -8.62 21.37 1.26
N TRP A 63 -9.70 20.59 1.36
CA TRP A 63 -10.31 20.30 2.65
C TRP A 63 -10.66 18.83 2.77
N ALA A 64 -10.62 18.35 4.01
CA ALA A 64 -10.98 17.00 4.37
C ALA A 64 -12.03 17.02 5.49
N VAL A 65 -12.96 16.08 5.45
CA VAL A 65 -14.00 15.91 6.45
C VAL A 65 -14.41 14.44 6.49
N LEU A 66 -14.69 13.92 7.68
CA LEU A 66 -15.16 12.56 7.89
C LEU A 66 -16.68 12.52 8.06
N ASN A 67 -17.35 11.56 7.44
CA ASN A 67 -18.76 11.25 7.68
C ASN A 67 -18.91 10.24 8.83
N ARG A 68 -19.85 10.49 9.76
CA ARG A 68 -20.17 9.57 10.88
C ARG A 68 -20.78 8.24 10.44
N GLU A 69 -21.26 8.16 9.20
CA GLU A 69 -21.80 6.93 8.62
C GLU A 69 -20.72 5.91 8.25
N ILE A 70 -19.43 6.25 8.37
CA ILE A 70 -18.32 5.34 8.09
C ILE A 70 -18.40 4.07 8.95
N TYR A 71 -18.17 2.92 8.31
CA TYR A 71 -18.18 1.62 8.96
C TYR A 71 -17.09 0.68 8.41
N ILE A 72 -16.79 -0.35 9.19
CA ILE A 72 -16.02 -1.50 8.73
C ILE A 72 -16.98 -2.65 8.38
N GLN A 73 -16.71 -3.33 7.28
CA GLN A 73 -17.27 -4.64 6.93
C GLN A 73 -16.12 -5.66 6.85
N THR A 74 -16.38 -6.92 7.20
CA THR A 74 -15.32 -7.95 7.30
C THR A 74 -15.61 -9.11 6.35
N ASP A 75 -14.62 -9.97 6.12
CA ASP A 75 -14.76 -11.25 5.42
C ASP A 75 -15.55 -12.31 6.23
N VAL A 76 -15.75 -12.09 7.53
CA VAL A 76 -16.39 -13.07 8.43
C VAL A 76 -17.91 -12.95 8.39
N ASP A 77 -18.43 -11.73 8.44
CA ASP A 77 -19.85 -11.46 8.39
C ASP A 77 -20.19 -10.17 7.65
N ASN A 78 -21.43 -10.09 7.17
CA ASN A 78 -21.98 -8.89 6.52
C ASN A 78 -22.45 -7.83 7.53
N LYS A 79 -21.88 -7.80 8.75
CA LYS A 79 -22.25 -6.78 9.74
C LYS A 79 -21.45 -5.50 9.50
N HIS A 80 -22.09 -4.37 9.79
CA HIS A 80 -21.44 -3.07 9.78
C HIS A 80 -20.94 -2.72 11.19
N TYR A 81 -19.62 -2.70 11.34
CA TYR A 81 -18.93 -2.25 12.55
C TYR A 81 -18.77 -0.73 12.48
N GLY A 82 -19.81 -0.03 12.94
CA GLY A 82 -19.94 1.42 12.77
C GLY A 82 -18.95 2.27 13.58
N TYR A 83 -18.85 3.53 13.16
CA TYR A 83 -18.13 4.62 13.82
C TYR A 83 -18.48 4.78 15.31
N VAL A 84 -17.45 5.10 16.11
CA VAL A 84 -17.56 5.45 17.53
C VAL A 84 -17.08 6.89 17.76
N LYS A 85 -15.86 7.21 17.32
CA LYS A 85 -15.25 8.54 17.45
C LYS A 85 -14.10 8.73 16.45
N SER A 86 -13.59 9.94 16.32
CA SER A 86 -12.40 10.26 15.54
C SER A 86 -11.52 11.29 16.23
N GLU A 87 -10.22 11.29 15.91
CA GLU A 87 -9.21 12.20 16.45
C GLU A 87 -8.40 12.79 15.30
N GLY A 88 -8.18 14.12 15.30
CA GLY A 88 -7.38 14.79 14.28
C GLY A 88 -8.10 15.09 12.95
N ILE A 89 -9.40 14.78 12.83
CA ILE A 89 -10.22 15.14 11.67
C ILE A 89 -11.58 15.70 12.09
N ALA A 90 -12.05 16.67 11.33
CA ALA A 90 -13.35 17.30 11.40
C ALA A 90 -14.43 16.35 10.91
N VAL A 91 -15.62 16.46 11.50
CA VAL A 91 -16.73 15.55 11.23
C VAL A 91 -17.89 16.33 10.62
N ALA A 92 -18.43 15.80 9.53
CA ALA A 92 -19.56 16.37 8.81
C ALA A 92 -20.85 16.24 9.65
N PRO A 93 -21.83 17.16 9.47
CA PRO A 93 -21.80 18.34 8.59
C PRO A 93 -21.17 19.59 9.23
N GLU A 94 -20.73 19.49 10.48
CA GLU A 94 -20.51 20.63 11.37
C GLU A 94 -19.23 21.42 11.03
N THR A 95 -18.15 20.76 10.62
CA THR A 95 -16.83 21.39 10.41
C THR A 95 -16.02 20.73 9.28
N ARG A 96 -14.89 21.35 8.89
CA ARG A 96 -13.93 20.82 7.89
C ARG A 96 -12.49 21.15 8.30
N ASN A 97 -11.53 20.29 7.98
CA ASN A 97 -10.11 20.63 8.04
C ASN A 97 -9.69 21.26 6.72
N THR A 98 -9.15 22.47 6.75
CA THR A 98 -8.54 23.09 5.57
C THR A 98 -7.03 22.88 5.59
N LEU A 99 -6.53 22.32 4.50
CA LEU A 99 -5.11 22.12 4.20
C LEU A 99 -4.66 23.26 3.29
N LYS A 100 -3.71 24.07 3.74
CA LYS A 100 -3.44 25.37 3.13
C LYS A 100 -2.71 25.23 1.80
N LYS A 101 -1.77 24.29 1.73
CA LYS A 101 -0.90 24.09 0.57
C LYS A 101 -1.06 22.68 0.01
N LEU A 102 -0.81 22.55 -1.29
CA LEU A 102 -0.59 21.28 -1.96
C LEU A 102 0.41 20.41 -1.16
N ASN A 103 0.08 19.13 -1.00
CA ASN A 103 0.83 18.15 -0.21
C ASN A 103 0.88 18.41 1.30
N ASP A 104 0.14 19.38 1.85
CA ASP A 104 -0.07 19.46 3.30
C ASP A 104 -0.64 18.13 3.81
N LYS A 105 -0.12 17.69 4.95
CA LYS A 105 -0.43 16.38 5.54
C LYS A 105 -1.45 16.51 6.67
N LEU A 106 -2.50 15.69 6.64
CA LEU A 106 -3.45 15.46 7.73
C LEU A 106 -3.29 14.03 8.24
N GLU A 107 -2.98 13.86 9.52
CA GLU A 107 -2.95 12.55 10.18
C GLU A 107 -4.11 12.48 11.19
N PHE A 108 -4.90 11.42 11.09
CA PHE A 108 -6.09 11.27 11.92
C PHE A 108 -6.38 9.80 12.21
N LYS A 109 -7.23 9.56 13.22
CA LYS A 109 -7.67 8.23 13.63
C LYS A 109 -9.19 8.15 13.62
N VAL A 110 -9.70 6.98 13.25
CA VAL A 110 -11.12 6.65 13.34
C VAL A 110 -11.28 5.39 14.17
N TYR A 111 -12.17 5.46 15.15
CA TYR A 111 -12.49 4.37 16.07
C TYR A 111 -13.82 3.75 15.64
N PHE A 112 -13.81 2.43 15.48
CA PHE A 112 -14.96 1.63 15.10
C PHE A 112 -15.31 0.65 16.22
N LYS A 113 -16.52 0.11 16.18
CA LYS A 113 -16.87 -1.08 16.96
C LYS A 113 -15.87 -2.19 16.66
N LYS A 114 -15.47 -2.92 17.69
CA LYS A 114 -14.54 -4.05 17.57
C LYS A 114 -14.99 -5.07 16.53
N ILE A 115 -14.10 -5.41 15.60
CA ILE A 115 -14.29 -6.49 14.62
C ILE A 115 -13.94 -7.88 15.21
N PRO A 116 -14.42 -8.99 14.60
CA PRO A 116 -14.08 -10.34 15.03
C PRO A 116 -12.58 -10.63 14.89
N ALA A 117 -12.00 -11.34 15.86
CA ALA A 117 -10.56 -11.64 15.87
C ALA A 117 -10.11 -12.60 14.76
N ASN A 118 -11.04 -13.28 14.09
CA ASN A 118 -10.78 -14.16 12.96
C ASN A 118 -10.93 -13.47 11.60
N ALA A 119 -11.21 -12.16 11.58
CA ALA A 119 -11.25 -11.38 10.33
C ALA A 119 -9.85 -11.29 9.72
N LYS A 120 -9.78 -11.50 8.40
CA LYS A 120 -8.53 -11.45 7.63
C LYS A 120 -8.46 -10.23 6.76
N THR A 121 -9.60 -9.82 6.21
CA THR A 121 -9.72 -8.61 5.40
C THR A 121 -10.87 -7.76 5.89
N ILE A 122 -10.72 -6.46 5.70
CA ILE A 122 -11.77 -5.49 6.00
C ILE A 122 -11.98 -4.53 4.82
N ASP A 123 -13.22 -4.12 4.65
CA ASP A 123 -13.57 -2.94 3.88
C ASP A 123 -13.87 -1.81 4.86
N ILE A 124 -13.29 -0.64 4.61
CA ILE A 124 -13.63 0.60 5.31
C ILE A 124 -14.45 1.42 4.31
N ILE A 125 -15.72 1.63 4.62
CA ILE A 125 -16.67 2.29 3.72
C ILE A 125 -17.21 3.52 4.42
N GLU A 126 -16.83 4.70 3.94
CA GLU A 126 -17.40 5.96 4.41
C GLU A 126 -18.77 6.20 3.78
N ARG A 127 -18.89 5.96 2.47
CA ARG A 127 -20.17 5.99 1.76
C ARG A 127 -20.05 5.36 0.38
N ALA A 128 -21.08 4.64 -0.05
CA ALA A 128 -21.18 4.11 -1.40
C ALA A 128 -21.50 5.22 -2.43
N GLY A 129 -20.90 5.13 -3.61
CA GLY A 129 -21.12 6.03 -4.75
C GLY A 129 -20.19 7.25 -4.78
N LYS A 130 -20.19 7.99 -5.89
CA LYS A 130 -19.43 9.24 -6.03
C LYS A 130 -20.28 10.41 -5.54
N ARG A 131 -19.69 11.35 -4.78
CA ARG A 131 -20.38 12.63 -4.56
C ARG A 131 -20.53 13.38 -5.88
N SER A 132 -21.63 14.11 -6.00
CA SER A 132 -21.85 15.05 -7.10
C SER A 132 -20.86 16.24 -7.10
N ASP A 133 -20.15 16.47 -5.99
CA ASP A 133 -19.16 17.53 -5.85
C ASP A 133 -17.72 17.10 -6.21
N GLY A 134 -17.53 15.88 -6.73
CA GLY A 134 -16.22 15.40 -7.19
C GLY A 134 -15.26 15.02 -6.07
N ILE A 135 -15.75 14.90 -4.83
CA ILE A 135 -14.93 14.56 -3.66
C ILE A 135 -14.96 13.05 -3.44
N ASN A 136 -13.78 12.48 -3.22
CA ASN A 136 -13.61 11.07 -2.93
C ASN A 136 -13.88 10.79 -1.45
N TYR A 137 -14.63 9.73 -1.19
CA TYR A 137 -14.83 9.21 0.16
C TYR A 137 -13.62 8.39 0.61
N PHE A 138 -13.42 8.28 1.92
CA PHE A 138 -12.42 7.43 2.56
C PHE A 138 -12.83 5.95 2.49
N ASN A 139 -13.01 5.44 1.26
CA ASN A 139 -13.30 4.04 1.00
C ASN A 139 -12.01 3.27 0.69
N PHE A 140 -11.81 2.15 1.38
CA PHE A 140 -10.67 1.25 1.22
C PHE A 140 -11.21 -0.18 1.22
N TYR A 141 -10.84 -0.96 0.20
CA TYR A 141 -11.41 -2.29 -0.03
C TYR A 141 -10.33 -3.37 0.07
N ASN A 142 -10.72 -4.52 0.64
CA ASN A 142 -9.86 -5.69 0.89
C ASN A 142 -8.55 -5.31 1.58
N VAL A 143 -8.66 -4.58 2.68
CA VAL A 143 -7.50 -4.21 3.52
C VAL A 143 -7.08 -5.41 4.35
N ASP A 144 -5.84 -5.88 4.21
CA ASP A 144 -5.29 -7.00 4.98
C ASP A 144 -5.07 -6.58 6.44
N VAL A 145 -5.72 -7.27 7.37
CA VAL A 145 -5.57 -7.04 8.82
C VAL A 145 -4.72 -8.09 9.53
N THR A 146 -4.01 -8.92 8.77
CA THR A 146 -3.14 -10.00 9.26
C THR A 146 -1.66 -9.76 8.98
N HIS A 147 -1.30 -9.06 7.90
CA HIS A 147 0.08 -8.80 7.52
C HIS A 147 0.42 -7.31 7.55
N SER A 148 1.55 -6.98 8.17
CA SER A 148 2.15 -5.65 8.09
C SER A 148 3.13 -5.60 6.94
N SER A 149 2.96 -4.64 6.02
CA SER A 149 4.01 -4.38 5.05
C SER A 149 5.10 -3.49 5.67
N PRO A 150 6.38 -3.69 5.30
CA PRO A 150 7.45 -2.74 5.60
C PRO A 150 7.20 -1.48 4.77
N GLY A 151 6.15 -0.73 5.10
CA GLY A 151 5.74 0.45 4.37
C GLY A 151 6.89 1.42 4.28
N ASP A 152 6.96 2.10 3.14
CA ASP A 152 7.89 3.12 2.61
C ASP A 152 8.90 3.76 3.59
N LYS A 153 9.60 2.94 4.37
CA LYS A 153 10.85 3.31 5.02
C LYS A 153 11.82 3.31 3.87
N GLY A 154 11.98 4.49 3.26
CA GLY A 154 12.93 4.72 2.17
C GLY A 154 14.15 3.84 2.41
N ILE A 155 14.29 2.82 1.57
CA ILE A 155 15.32 1.82 1.70
C ILE A 155 16.61 2.60 1.64
N LYS A 156 17.23 2.86 2.80
CA LYS A 156 18.62 3.27 2.84
C LYS A 156 19.38 2.01 2.45
N ILE A 157 19.58 1.84 1.14
CA ILE A 157 20.50 0.86 0.58
C ILE A 157 21.88 1.29 1.08
N THR A 158 22.25 0.89 2.30
CA THR A 158 23.55 1.26 2.87
C THR A 158 24.65 0.32 2.45
N ASN A 159 24.35 -0.86 1.89
CA ASN A 159 25.32 -1.71 1.21
C ASN A 159 24.61 -2.68 0.26
N VAL A 160 24.90 -2.56 -1.04
CA VAL A 160 24.69 -3.66 -1.99
C VAL A 160 25.93 -4.54 -1.85
N GLU A 161 25.88 -5.51 -0.95
CA GLU A 161 26.90 -6.56 -0.94
C GLU A 161 26.52 -7.55 -2.03
N LEU A 162 27.23 -7.48 -3.15
CA LEU A 162 27.13 -8.45 -4.22
C LEU A 162 27.54 -9.80 -3.65
N LEU A 163 26.55 -10.67 -3.38
CA LEU A 163 26.86 -12.05 -3.11
C LEU A 163 27.68 -12.58 -4.30
N PRO A 164 28.86 -13.16 -4.06
CA PRO A 164 29.64 -13.73 -5.14
C PRO A 164 28.79 -14.78 -5.87
N PRO A 165 28.91 -14.90 -7.20
CA PRO A 165 28.15 -15.87 -7.96
C PRO A 165 28.35 -17.27 -7.36
N PRO A 166 27.30 -18.11 -7.30
CA PRO A 166 27.40 -19.45 -6.76
C PRO A 166 28.55 -20.21 -7.45
N PRO A 167 29.39 -20.94 -6.69
CA PRO A 167 30.45 -21.73 -7.29
C PRO A 167 29.82 -22.77 -8.23
N VAL A 168 30.31 -22.79 -9.47
CA VAL A 168 30.00 -23.84 -10.44
C VAL A 168 30.73 -25.10 -9.97
N ASN A 169 30.09 -25.86 -9.08
CA ASN A 169 30.54 -27.20 -8.76
C ASN A 169 30.16 -28.11 -9.94
N GLY A 170 31.17 -28.41 -10.76
CA GLY A 170 31.14 -29.56 -11.64
C GLY A 170 30.92 -30.84 -10.83
N THR A 171 30.36 -31.83 -11.52
CA THR A 171 30.11 -33.21 -11.09
C THR A 171 28.93 -33.46 -10.14
N GLU A 172 27.71 -33.29 -10.65
CA GLU A 172 26.69 -34.33 -10.47
C GLU A 172 26.04 -34.62 -11.83
N GLN A 173 26.29 -35.82 -12.31
CA GLN A 173 25.76 -36.36 -13.55
C GLN A 173 24.28 -36.74 -13.33
N PRO A 174 23.31 -36.13 -14.03
CA PRO A 174 21.93 -36.59 -13.96
C PRO A 174 21.83 -37.94 -14.67
N SER A 175 21.30 -38.93 -13.96
CA SER A 175 20.87 -40.21 -14.51
C SER A 175 19.98 -40.00 -15.74
N SER A 176 20.26 -40.76 -16.79
CA SER A 176 19.74 -40.63 -18.15
C SER A 176 18.30 -41.09 -18.36
N ASP A 177 17.40 -40.85 -17.42
CA ASP A 177 15.95 -41.14 -17.57
C ASP A 177 15.13 -39.91 -17.16
N GLY A 178 14.97 -38.97 -18.09
CA GLY A 178 14.19 -37.76 -17.77
C GLY A 178 14.06 -36.69 -18.85
N ALA A 179 14.37 -36.97 -20.12
CA ALA A 179 14.21 -35.98 -21.20
C ALA A 179 12.74 -35.53 -21.40
N ASN A 180 11.76 -36.34 -20.99
CA ASN A 180 10.34 -36.02 -21.09
C ASN A 180 9.75 -35.27 -19.87
N GLY A 181 10.49 -35.19 -18.75
CA GLY A 181 10.01 -34.53 -17.53
C GLY A 181 10.18 -33.01 -17.57
N MET A 182 11.34 -32.53 -18.03
CA MET A 182 11.67 -31.09 -18.09
C MET A 182 10.89 -30.35 -19.18
N ALA A 183 10.66 -31.00 -20.34
CA ALA A 183 9.90 -30.42 -21.45
C ALA A 183 8.41 -30.24 -21.10
N ASN A 184 7.81 -31.19 -20.37
CA ASN A 184 6.44 -31.06 -19.88
C ASN A 184 6.31 -30.01 -18.77
N ALA A 185 7.32 -29.86 -17.90
CA ALA A 185 7.34 -28.82 -16.87
C ALA A 185 7.42 -27.40 -17.47
N MET A 186 8.23 -27.20 -18.52
CA MET A 186 8.28 -25.92 -19.25
C MET A 186 7.01 -25.65 -20.06
N GLY A 187 6.40 -26.67 -20.66
CA GLY A 187 5.13 -26.54 -21.38
C GLY A 187 3.97 -26.10 -20.49
N ALA A 188 3.92 -26.57 -19.23
CA ALA A 188 2.90 -26.17 -18.26
C ALA A 188 3.12 -24.76 -17.66
N MET A 189 4.36 -24.26 -17.67
CA MET A 189 4.68 -22.90 -17.20
C MET A 189 4.44 -21.81 -18.25
N GLY A 190 4.42 -22.16 -19.54
CA GLY A 190 4.20 -21.19 -20.62
C GLY A 190 2.93 -20.34 -20.46
N PRO A 191 1.74 -20.95 -20.24
CA PRO A 191 0.50 -20.20 -20.06
C PRO A 191 0.50 -19.30 -18.81
N MET A 192 1.16 -19.73 -17.73
CA MET A 192 1.29 -18.95 -16.50
C MET A 192 2.22 -17.74 -16.69
N TYR A 193 3.32 -17.91 -17.42
CA TYR A 193 4.23 -16.82 -17.75
C TYR A 193 3.58 -15.84 -18.73
N ALA A 194 2.82 -16.34 -19.70
CA ALA A 194 2.07 -15.52 -20.63
C ALA A 194 0.98 -14.69 -19.93
N SER A 195 0.27 -15.26 -18.95
CA SER A 195 -0.74 -14.52 -18.19
C SER A 195 -0.12 -13.46 -17.27
N MET A 196 1.03 -13.77 -16.65
CA MET A 196 1.79 -12.80 -15.85
C MET A 196 2.33 -11.66 -16.72
N ALA A 197 2.93 -11.97 -17.87
CA ALA A 197 3.44 -10.98 -18.81
C ALA A 197 2.32 -10.09 -19.35
N LYS A 198 1.16 -10.69 -19.68
CA LYS A 198 -0.03 -9.95 -20.11
C LYS A 198 -0.56 -9.04 -19.02
N SER A 199 -0.69 -9.52 -17.78
CA SER A 199 -1.14 -8.72 -16.64
C SER A 199 -0.23 -7.50 -16.40
N LEU A 200 1.08 -7.71 -16.50
CA LEU A 200 2.07 -6.65 -16.33
C LEU A 200 1.98 -5.61 -17.47
N LEU A 201 1.78 -6.04 -18.71
CA LEU A 201 1.56 -5.14 -19.85
C LEU A 201 0.24 -4.38 -19.75
N ASP A 202 -0.85 -5.06 -19.37
CA ASP A 202 -2.17 -4.45 -19.20
C ASP A 202 -2.15 -3.39 -18.08
N ALA A 203 -1.45 -3.67 -16.96
CA ALA A 203 -1.24 -2.72 -15.89
C ALA A 203 -0.43 -1.48 -16.35
N GLN A 204 0.62 -1.69 -17.14
CA GLN A 204 1.37 -0.58 -17.75
C GLN A 204 0.51 0.25 -18.69
N PHE A 205 -0.26 -0.39 -19.57
CA PHE A 205 -1.16 0.33 -20.48
C PHE A 205 -2.26 1.08 -19.74
N ALA A 206 -2.84 0.50 -18.68
CA ALA A 206 -3.82 1.16 -17.83
C ALA A 206 -3.21 2.39 -17.14
N TYR A 207 -1.98 2.29 -16.64
CA TYR A 207 -1.24 3.41 -16.06
C TYR A 207 -1.03 4.55 -17.07
N PHE A 208 -0.58 4.24 -18.30
CA PHE A 208 -0.37 5.26 -19.33
C PHE A 208 -1.65 5.89 -19.87
N LYS A 209 -2.79 5.17 -19.83
CA LYS A 209 -4.10 5.68 -20.26
C LYS A 209 -4.74 6.64 -19.27
N GLN A 210 -4.22 6.77 -18.04
CA GLN A 210 -4.74 7.74 -17.09
C GLN A 210 -4.58 9.17 -17.62
N PRO A 211 -5.63 10.01 -17.55
CA PRO A 211 -5.56 11.38 -18.06
C PRO A 211 -4.46 12.16 -17.33
N GLY A 212 -3.56 12.79 -18.11
CA GLY A 212 -2.45 13.58 -17.58
C GLY A 212 -1.15 12.81 -17.35
N LYS A 213 -1.15 11.48 -17.28
CA LYS A 213 0.08 10.69 -17.03
C LYS A 213 1.09 10.77 -18.16
N ILE A 214 0.64 10.79 -19.42
CA ILE A 214 1.53 11.03 -20.57
C ILE A 214 2.19 12.41 -20.49
N ALA A 215 1.47 13.44 -20.05
CA ALA A 215 2.02 14.78 -19.89
C ALA A 215 3.04 14.85 -18.74
N GLU A 216 2.79 14.14 -17.64
CA GLU A 216 3.71 14.02 -16.51
C GLU A 216 5.01 13.30 -16.92
N ILE A 217 4.91 12.21 -17.69
CA ILE A 217 6.06 11.48 -18.23
C ILE A 217 6.85 12.33 -19.24
N ALA A 218 6.16 13.09 -20.10
CA ALA A 218 6.82 13.99 -21.03
C ALA A 218 7.58 15.09 -20.29
N LYS A 219 6.98 15.66 -19.22
CA LYS A 219 7.63 16.66 -18.37
C LYS A 219 8.87 16.09 -17.68
N LEU A 220 8.77 14.90 -17.10
CA LEU A 220 9.89 14.23 -16.44
C LEU A 220 11.06 13.94 -17.41
N ASN A 221 10.77 13.43 -18.60
CA ASN A 221 11.80 13.18 -19.63
C ASN A 221 12.45 14.47 -20.11
N LYS A 222 11.68 15.56 -20.23
CA LYS A 222 12.21 16.88 -20.57
C LYS A 222 13.13 17.41 -19.47
N GLU A 223 12.71 17.34 -18.21
CA GLU A 223 13.54 17.77 -17.07
C GLU A 223 14.83 16.96 -16.97
N TYR A 224 14.77 15.65 -17.24
CA TYR A 224 15.96 14.81 -17.26
C TYR A 224 16.90 15.15 -18.42
N PHE A 225 16.36 15.42 -19.62
CA PHE A 225 17.14 15.90 -20.76
C PHE A 225 17.81 17.26 -20.48
N ASP A 226 17.05 18.20 -19.92
CA ASP A 226 17.53 19.53 -19.55
C ASP A 226 18.63 19.45 -18.47
N ALA A 227 18.51 18.50 -17.54
CA ALA A 227 19.56 18.23 -16.55
C ALA A 227 20.84 17.67 -17.18
N LEU A 228 20.73 16.68 -18.07
CA LEU A 228 21.88 16.10 -18.76
C LEU A 228 22.62 17.15 -19.61
N THR A 229 21.88 17.95 -20.36
CA THR A 229 22.49 19.02 -21.17
C THR A 229 23.17 20.08 -20.30
N LYS A 230 22.61 20.40 -19.13
CA LYS A 230 23.23 21.31 -18.16
C LYS A 230 24.53 20.78 -17.56
N GLU A 231 24.65 19.47 -17.38
CA GLU A 231 25.87 18.80 -16.92
C GLU A 231 26.93 18.62 -18.03
N GLY A 232 26.68 19.17 -19.22
CA GLY A 232 27.65 19.21 -20.32
C GLY A 232 27.55 18.04 -21.31
N PHE A 233 26.53 17.20 -21.22
CA PHE A 233 26.26 16.20 -22.25
C PHE A 233 25.71 16.86 -23.52
N THR A 234 26.15 16.39 -24.69
CA THR A 234 25.56 16.84 -25.95
C THR A 234 24.12 16.31 -26.09
N ASN A 235 23.31 16.96 -26.93
CA ASN A 235 21.92 16.53 -27.17
C ASN A 235 21.84 15.04 -27.57
N ASP A 236 22.78 14.57 -28.40
CA ASP A 236 22.83 13.17 -28.84
C ASP A 236 23.20 12.22 -27.70
N GLN A 237 24.12 12.62 -26.82
CA GLN A 237 24.48 11.85 -25.63
C GLN A 237 23.31 11.78 -24.64
N ALA A 238 22.65 12.91 -24.39
CA ALA A 238 21.50 12.98 -23.50
C ALA A 238 20.34 12.12 -24.03
N LEU A 239 20.02 12.20 -25.32
CA LEU A 239 19.01 11.33 -25.95
C LEU A 239 19.39 9.85 -25.85
N LYS A 240 20.66 9.49 -26.09
CA LYS A 240 21.14 8.11 -25.96
C LYS A 240 21.03 7.60 -24.52
N ILE A 241 21.29 8.45 -23.52
CA ILE A 241 21.16 8.11 -22.10
C ILE A 241 19.69 7.89 -21.72
N ILE A 242 18.80 8.79 -22.13
CA ILE A 242 17.35 8.68 -21.84
C ILE A 242 16.75 7.44 -22.50
N THR A 243 17.15 7.14 -23.73
CA THR A 243 16.63 5.99 -24.47
C THR A 243 17.23 4.66 -23.99
N ALA A 244 18.49 4.64 -23.53
CA ALA A 244 19.12 3.44 -22.96
C ALA A 244 18.57 3.13 -21.55
N ASN A 245 18.49 4.15 -20.70
CA ASN A 245 18.07 4.07 -19.30
C ASN A 245 16.74 4.77 -19.09
N SER A 246 15.73 4.39 -19.88
CA SER A 246 14.37 4.92 -19.74
C SER A 246 13.96 4.88 -18.27
N ILE A 247 13.56 6.04 -17.73
CA ILE A 247 13.14 6.21 -16.33
C ILE A 247 11.94 5.28 -16.02
N ILE A 248 11.17 4.96 -17.06
CA ILE A 248 10.16 3.91 -17.04
C ILE A 248 10.86 2.58 -17.35
N PRO A 249 10.76 1.57 -16.47
CA PRO A 249 11.33 0.26 -16.71
C PRO A 249 10.80 -0.28 -18.04
N LYS A 250 11.70 -0.50 -18.99
CA LYS A 250 11.37 -1.28 -20.19
C LYS A 250 10.94 -2.65 -19.69
N SER A 251 9.71 -3.06 -20.00
CA SER A 251 9.32 -4.47 -19.91
C SER A 251 10.44 -5.29 -20.52
N ALA A 252 11.04 -6.19 -19.75
CA ALA A 252 12.14 -7.03 -20.19
C ALA A 252 11.80 -7.55 -21.60
N SER A 253 12.62 -7.14 -22.57
CA SER A 253 12.53 -7.60 -23.93
C SER A 253 12.67 -9.11 -23.90
N ILE A 254 11.56 -9.84 -24.01
CA ILE A 254 11.58 -11.28 -24.30
C ILE A 254 12.00 -11.39 -25.77
N ASN A 255 13.29 -11.19 -26.04
CA ASN A 255 13.91 -11.64 -27.27
C ASN A 255 14.17 -13.14 -27.07
N GLY A 256 13.14 -13.94 -27.28
CA GLY A 256 13.30 -15.32 -27.68
C GLY A 256 13.40 -15.36 -29.20
N GLN A 257 14.63 -15.27 -29.72
CA GLN A 257 15.02 -15.99 -30.93
C GLN A 257 15.74 -17.25 -30.49
#